data_AF-A0A431MXY2-F1
#
_entry.id   AF-A0A431MXY2-F1
#
_cell.length_a   1.000
_cell.length_b   1.000
_cell.length_c   1.000
_cell.angle_alpha   90.00
_cell.angle_beta   90.00
_cell.angle_gamma   90.00
#
_symmetry.space_group_name_H-M   'P 1'
#
loop_
_entity.id
_entity.type
_entity.pdbx_description
1 polymer ?
#
loop_
_entity_poly.entity_id
_entity_poly.type
_entity_poly.pdbx_seq_one_letter_code
_entity_poly.pdbx_strand_id
1 'polypeptide(L)'
;MLRDRLHQIAIVNRAAINRKNEAVQNAADEAKIWLGVIGTICFIVSFTIIINFPGYIANPISKLTESIKQIARKNYEERLHFNSEDEFGELSEAFNSMAEKLEEYESSNL
;
A
#
# COMPACT_ATOMS: atom_id res chain seq x y z
N MET A 1 -67.53 14.97 9.79
CA MET A 1 -66.77 15.33 11.02
C MET A 1 -65.70 14.31 11.39
N LEU A 2 -66.01 13.05 11.76
CA LEU A 2 -64.98 12.08 12.15
C LEU A 2 -64.06 11.63 10.99
N ARG A 3 -64.67 11.31 9.83
CA ARG A 3 -63.94 10.94 8.60
C ARG A 3 -62.94 12.00 8.16
N ASP A 4 -63.33 13.26 8.26
CA ASP A 4 -62.48 14.39 7.82
C ASP A 4 -61.28 14.57 8.75
N ARG A 5 -61.45 14.36 10.07
CA ARG A 5 -60.33 14.37 11.03
C ARG A 5 -59.34 13.23 10.79
N LEU A 6 -59.83 12.02 10.50
CA LEU A 6 -58.98 10.89 10.14
C LEU A 6 -58.18 11.14 8.86
N HIS A 7 -58.82 11.77 7.87
CA HIS A 7 -58.16 12.14 6.62
C HIS A 7 -57.08 13.21 6.83
N GLN A 8 -57.32 14.19 7.70
CA GLN A 8 -56.33 15.21 8.05
C GLN A 8 -55.12 14.62 8.78
N ILE A 9 -55.35 13.72 9.75
CA ILE A 9 -54.25 13.01 10.45
C ILE A 9 -53.42 12.19 9.44
N ALA A 10 -54.07 11.51 8.50
CA ALA A 10 -53.39 10.73 7.47
C ALA A 10 -52.52 11.61 6.55
N ILE A 11 -53.01 12.80 6.16
CA ILE A 11 -52.23 13.75 5.35
C ILE A 11 -51.00 14.24 6.12
N VAL A 12 -51.18 14.66 7.37
CA VAL A 12 -50.08 15.16 8.21
C VAL A 12 -49.05 14.06 8.47
N ASN A 13 -49.49 12.83 8.74
CA ASN A 13 -48.58 11.68 8.91
C ASN A 13 -47.81 11.36 7.63
N ARG A 14 -48.47 11.35 6.46
CA ARG A 14 -47.80 11.14 5.17
C ARG A 14 -46.77 12.23 4.88
N ALA A 15 -47.10 13.50 5.15
CA ALA A 15 -46.16 14.60 5.02
C ALA A 15 -44.95 14.45 5.96
N ALA A 16 -45.17 14.01 7.20
CA ALA A 16 -44.10 13.74 8.17
C ALA A 16 -43.20 12.56 7.74
N ILE A 17 -43.79 11.48 7.18
CA ILE A 17 -43.04 10.34 6.64
C ILE A 17 -42.22 10.77 5.43
N ASN A 18 -42.81 11.51 4.48
CA ASN A 18 -42.11 11.96 3.29
C ASN A 18 -40.93 12.87 3.65
N ARG A 19 -41.12 13.82 4.57
CA ARG A 19 -40.03 14.70 5.05
C ARG A 19 -38.91 13.92 5.74
N LYS A 20 -39.24 12.90 6.53
CA LYS A 20 -38.23 12.00 7.12
C LYS A 20 -37.51 11.19 6.06
N ASN A 21 -38.22 10.68 5.05
CA ASN A 21 -37.62 9.95 3.95
C ASN A 21 -36.69 10.84 3.12
N GLU A 22 -37.06 12.08 2.82
CA GLU A 22 -36.19 13.04 2.13
C GLU A 22 -34.90 13.30 2.91
N ALA A 23 -34.98 13.48 4.23
CA ALA A 23 -33.80 13.64 5.07
C ALA A 23 -32.88 12.40 5.03
N VAL A 24 -33.47 11.20 5.06
CA VAL A 24 -32.72 9.93 4.94
C VAL A 24 -32.10 9.77 3.55
N GLN A 25 -32.81 10.14 2.48
CA GLN A 25 -32.29 10.08 1.11
C GLN A 25 -31.12 11.04 0.91
N ASN A 26 -31.23 12.29 1.38
CA ASN A 26 -30.14 13.26 1.31
C ASN A 26 -28.89 12.78 2.06
N ALA A 27 -29.06 12.22 3.26
CA ALA A 27 -27.95 11.64 4.00
C ALA A 27 -27.33 10.43 3.27
N ALA A 28 -28.16 9.60 2.63
CA ALA A 28 -27.67 8.46 1.84
C ALA A 28 -26.90 8.91 0.59
N ASP A 29 -27.34 9.98 -0.08
CA ASP A 29 -26.66 10.51 -1.25
C ASP A 29 -25.34 11.19 -0.88
N GLU A 30 -25.28 11.91 0.24
CA GLU A 30 -24.04 12.44 0.79
C GLU A 30 -23.05 11.29 1.11
N ALA A 31 -23.53 10.23 1.75
CA ALA A 31 -22.71 9.06 2.04
C ALA A 31 -22.15 8.39 0.78
N LYS A 32 -22.92 8.31 -0.32
CA LYS A 32 -22.44 7.78 -1.60
C LYS A 32 -21.29 8.61 -2.17
N ILE A 33 -21.37 9.94 -2.08
CA ILE A 33 -20.29 10.82 -2.55
C ILE A 33 -19.02 10.53 -1.74
N TRP A 34 -19.12 10.47 -0.42
CA TRP A 34 -17.98 10.16 0.44
C TRP A 34 -17.39 8.77 0.16
N LEU A 35 -18.23 7.75 -0.06
CA LEU A 35 -17.76 6.42 -0.46
C LEU A 35 -17.01 6.46 -1.80
N GLY A 36 -17.50 7.23 -2.78
CA GLY A 36 -16.83 7.41 -4.07
C GLY A 36 -15.47 8.10 -3.92
N VAL A 37 -15.39 9.15 -3.09
CA VAL A 37 -14.14 9.86 -2.80
C VAL A 37 -13.13 8.95 -2.12
N ILE A 38 -13.54 8.25 -1.05
CA ILE A 38 -12.66 7.32 -0.33
C ILE A 38 -12.20 6.20 -1.26
N GLY A 39 -13.12 5.60 -2.03
CA GLY A 39 -12.78 4.56 -2.99
C GLY A 39 -11.76 5.02 -4.04
N THR A 40 -11.91 6.24 -4.53
CA THR A 40 -10.97 6.84 -5.49
C THR A 40 -9.60 7.07 -4.86
N ILE A 41 -9.54 7.59 -3.62
CA ILE A 41 -8.28 7.79 -2.89
C ILE A 41 -7.59 6.45 -2.63
N CYS A 42 -8.33 5.44 -2.16
CA CYS A 42 -7.80 4.10 -1.96
C CYS A 42 -7.23 3.52 -3.26
N PHE A 43 -7.94 3.67 -4.38
CA PHE A 43 -7.45 3.23 -5.69
C PHE A 43 -6.13 3.91 -6.07
N ILE A 44 -6.02 5.23 -5.91
CA ILE A 44 -4.79 5.99 -6.22
C ILE A 44 -3.63 5.51 -5.34
N VAL A 45 -3.86 5.31 -4.04
CA VAL A 45 -2.83 4.82 -3.11
C VAL A 45 -2.39 3.41 -3.51
N SER A 46 -3.32 2.49 -3.74
CA SER A 46 -3.01 1.12 -4.18
C SER A 46 -2.25 1.11 -5.51
N PHE A 47 -2.70 1.91 -6.48
CA PHE A 47 -2.04 2.03 -7.78
C PHE A 47 -0.61 2.57 -7.66
N THR A 48 -0.41 3.58 -6.80
CA THR A 48 0.92 4.15 -6.52
C THR A 48 1.84 3.11 -5.92
N ILE A 49 1.36 2.32 -4.94
CA ILE A 49 2.13 1.23 -4.34
C ILE A 49 2.50 0.19 -5.39
N ILE A 50 1.55 -0.27 -6.21
CA ILE A 50 1.80 -1.31 -7.23
C ILE A 50 2.92 -0.91 -8.19
N ILE A 51 2.95 0.37 -8.61
CA ILE A 51 3.96 0.85 -9.55
C ILE A 51 5.33 1.04 -8.88
N ASN A 52 5.37 1.54 -7.65
CA ASN A 52 6.64 1.85 -6.98
C ASN A 52 7.25 0.66 -6.23
N PHE A 53 6.44 -0.30 -5.78
CA PHE A 53 6.86 -1.42 -4.95
C PHE A 53 8.00 -2.25 -5.56
N PRO A 54 8.01 -2.59 -6.87
CA PRO A 54 9.12 -3.34 -7.46
C PRO A 54 10.45 -2.59 -7.38
N GLY A 55 10.43 -1.26 -7.60
CA GLY A 55 11.62 -0.42 -7.52
C GLY A 55 12.21 -0.34 -6.12
N TYR A 56 11.35 -0.24 -5.12
CA TYR A 56 11.75 -0.06 -3.71
C TYR A 56 12.15 -1.36 -3.01
N ILE A 57 11.50 -2.49 -3.35
CA ILE A 57 11.68 -3.77 -2.62
C ILE A 57 12.16 -4.89 -3.53
N ALA A 58 11.41 -5.20 -4.59
CA ALA A 58 11.70 -6.39 -5.40
C ALA A 58 13.06 -6.33 -6.10
N ASN A 59 13.44 -5.16 -6.61
CA ASN A 59 14.70 -4.94 -7.31
C ASN A 59 15.92 -5.09 -6.38
N PRO A 60 16.00 -4.42 -5.21
CA PRO A 60 17.06 -4.67 -4.24
C PRO A 60 17.15 -6.14 -3.80
N ILE A 61 16.01 -6.79 -3.51
CA ILE A 61 16.00 -8.22 -3.13
C ILE A 61 16.55 -9.10 -4.25
N SER A 62 16.17 -8.84 -5.51
CA SER A 62 16.68 -9.58 -6.67
C SER A 62 18.19 -9.40 -6.83
N LYS A 63 18.70 -8.16 -6.68
CA LYS A 63 20.14 -7.86 -6.76
C LYS A 63 20.92 -8.57 -5.65
N LEU A 64 20.46 -8.48 -4.40
CA LEU A 64 21.08 -9.19 -3.28
C LEU A 64 21.12 -10.71 -3.55
N THR A 65 20.01 -11.27 -4.03
CA THR A 65 19.94 -12.70 -4.38
C THR A 65 20.95 -13.08 -5.46
N GLU A 66 21.13 -12.22 -6.47
CA GLU A 66 22.10 -12.44 -7.53
C GLU A 66 23.54 -12.34 -7.02
N SER A 67 23.88 -11.33 -6.23
CA SER A 67 25.22 -11.18 -5.64
C SER A 67 25.55 -12.34 -4.69
N ILE A 68 24.59 -12.84 -3.90
CA ILE A 68 24.78 -14.06 -3.09
C ILE A 68 25.10 -15.28 -3.98
N LYS A 69 24.45 -15.42 -5.13
CA LYS A 69 24.75 -16.51 -6.08
C LYS A 69 26.15 -16.37 -6.68
N GLN A 70 26.66 -15.16 -6.87
CA GLN A 70 28.04 -14.92 -7.31
C GLN A 70 29.05 -15.38 -6.25
N ILE A 71 28.83 -15.01 -4.98
CA ILE A 71 29.66 -15.47 -3.86
C ILE A 71 29.66 -17.01 -3.75
N ALA A 72 28.50 -17.65 -3.92
CA ALA A 72 28.39 -19.11 -3.92
C ALA A 72 29.17 -19.79 -5.06
N ARG A 73 29.45 -19.06 -6.14
CA ARG A 73 30.29 -19.51 -7.27
C ARG A 73 31.77 -19.12 -7.11
N LYS A 74 32.19 -18.71 -5.90
CA LYS A 74 33.52 -18.20 -5.56
C LYS A 74 33.93 -16.89 -6.25
N ASN A 75 32.98 -16.14 -6.80
CA ASN A 75 33.26 -14.80 -7.29
C ASN A 75 33.20 -13.80 -6.13
N TYR A 76 34.29 -13.72 -5.36
CA TYR A 76 34.38 -12.86 -4.18
C TYR A 76 34.66 -11.39 -4.49
N GLU A 77 34.98 -11.03 -5.74
CA GLU A 77 35.14 -9.64 -6.18
C GLU A 77 33.79 -8.90 -6.29
N GLU A 78 32.67 -9.62 -6.27
CA GLU A 78 31.33 -9.04 -6.31
C GLU A 78 31.12 -8.07 -5.13
N ARG A 79 30.55 -6.90 -5.41
CA ARG A 79 30.17 -5.90 -4.41
C ARG A 79 28.74 -5.44 -4.62
N LEU A 80 27.98 -5.40 -3.53
CA LEU A 80 26.64 -4.86 -3.50
C LEU A 80 26.72 -3.36 -3.25
N HIS A 81 26.00 -2.58 -4.05
CA HIS A 81 25.93 -1.12 -3.91
C HIS A 81 24.47 -0.67 -3.91
N PHE A 82 23.92 -0.52 -2.70
CA PHE A 82 22.66 0.16 -2.49
C PHE A 82 22.93 1.58 -2.00
N ASN A 83 22.56 2.58 -2.80
CA ASN A 83 22.64 4.00 -2.42
C ASN A 83 21.41 4.36 -1.57
N SER A 84 21.30 3.73 -0.40
CA SER A 84 20.20 3.92 0.53
C SER A 84 20.74 4.06 1.94
N GLU A 85 20.16 4.96 2.73
CA GLU A 85 20.47 5.14 4.16
C GLU A 85 19.54 4.29 5.06
N ASP A 86 18.82 3.33 4.46
CA ASP A 86 17.91 2.41 5.16
C ASP A 86 18.52 1.01 5.34
N GLU A 87 17.69 0.04 5.67
CA GLU A 87 18.11 -1.35 5.93
C GLU A 87 18.84 -1.99 4.73
N PHE A 88 18.58 -1.53 3.50
CA PHE A 88 19.33 -2.02 2.34
C PHE A 88 20.76 -1.48 2.34
N GLY A 89 21.01 -0.25 2.78
CA GLY A 89 22.37 0.26 2.97
C GLY A 89 23.19 -0.61 3.91
N GLU A 90 22.62 -0.90 5.09
CA GLU A 90 23.25 -1.79 6.09
C GLU A 90 23.51 -3.20 5.54
N LEU A 91 22.55 -3.76 4.79
CA LEU A 91 22.72 -5.06 4.11
C LEU A 91 23.86 -5.03 3.08
N SER A 92 24.01 -3.91 2.37
CA SER A 92 25.08 -3.69 1.38
C SER A 92 26.45 -3.72 2.05
N GLU A 93 26.60 -3.01 3.17
CA GLU A 93 27.85 -2.96 3.94
C GLU A 93 28.20 -4.34 4.53
N ALA A 94 27.23 -5.01 5.16
CA ALA A 94 27.42 -6.33 5.74
C ALA A 94 27.80 -7.38 4.67
N PHE A 95 27.14 -7.34 3.51
CA PHE A 95 27.47 -8.23 2.38
C PHE A 95 28.89 -7.98 1.87
N ASN A 96 29.28 -6.72 1.67
CA ASN A 96 30.61 -6.37 1.17
C ASN A 96 31.73 -6.78 2.13
N SER A 97 31.53 -6.58 3.44
CA SER A 97 32.50 -7.02 4.45
C SER A 97 32.65 -8.55 4.47
N MET A 98 31.57 -9.29 4.24
CA MET A 98 31.64 -10.75 4.10
C MET A 98 32.41 -11.15 2.83
N ALA A 99 32.12 -10.52 1.69
CA ALA A 99 32.79 -10.79 0.42
C ALA A 99 34.30 -10.52 0.50
N GLU A 100 34.70 -9.39 1.10
CA GLU A 100 36.09 -9.01 1.33
C GLU A 100 36.84 -10.06 2.18
N LYS A 101 36.26 -10.52 3.29
CA LYS A 101 36.88 -11.56 4.13
C LYS A 101 37.05 -12.89 3.40
N LEU A 102 36.11 -13.25 2.51
CA LEU A 102 36.21 -14.47 1.71
C LEU A 102 37.31 -14.35 0.63
N GLU A 103 37.43 -13.17 0.02
CA GLU A 103 38.50 -12.85 -0.93
C GLU A 103 39.89 -12.90 -0.28
N GLU A 104 40.04 -12.29 0.90
CA GLU A 104 41.28 -12.35 1.70
C GLU A 104 41.65 -13.81 2.04
N TYR A 105 40.67 -14.62 2.44
CA TYR A 105 40.90 -16.02 2.80
C TYR A 105 41.33 -16.88 1.60
N GLU A 106 40.73 -16.69 0.42
CA GLU A 106 41.10 -17.43 -0.80
C GLU A 106 42.49 -16.98 -1.29
N SER A 107 42.78 -15.67 -1.27
CA SER A 107 44.08 -15.13 -1.68
C SER A 107 45.23 -15.53 -0.75
N SER A 108 44.94 -15.76 0.53
CA SER A 108 45.94 -16.23 1.52
C SER A 108 46.19 -17.75 1.47
N ASN A 109 45.29 -18.51 0.84
CA ASN A 109 45.42 -19.97 0.64
C ASN A 109 46.02 -20.36 -0.72
N LEU A 110 46.30 -19.38 -1.59
CA LEU A 110 47.04 -19.52 -2.85
C LEU A 110 48.52 -19.20 -2.65
#